data_AF-A0A1Q9LR23-F1
#
_entry.id   AF-A0A1Q9LR23-F1
#
_cell.length_a   1.000
_cell.length_b   1.000
_cell.length_c   1.000
_cell.angle_alpha   90.00
_cell.angle_beta   90.00
_cell.angle_gamma   90.00
#
_symmetry.space_group_name_H-M   'P 1'
#
loop_
_entity.id
_entity.type
_entity.pdbx_description
1 polymer ?
#
loop_
_entity_poly.entity_id
_entity_poly.type
_entity_poly.pdbx_seq_one_letter_code
_entity_poly.pdbx_strand_id
1 'polypeptide(L)' 'MPAQPPTSPDRINDELESITGELSRLFAGRVDLDHVRAVVHESYRTISSQAAVTAHVIPLTRHAARAHLESEAG' A
#
# COMPACT_ATOMS: atom_id res chain seq x y z
N MET A 1 -8.04 -16.99 -21.52
CA MET A 1 -7.92 -15.87 -20.55
C MET A 1 -6.50 -15.33 -20.67
N PRO A 2 -6.26 -14.04 -20.95
CA PRO A 2 -4.89 -13.55 -21.01
C PRO A 2 -4.29 -13.60 -19.60
N ALA A 3 -3.18 -14.33 -19.46
CA ALA A 3 -2.39 -14.33 -18.24
C ALA A 3 -1.89 -12.90 -18.03
N GLN A 4 -2.20 -12.31 -16.86
CA GLN A 4 -1.59 -11.05 -16.47
C GLN A 4 -0.07 -11.27 -16.45
N PRO A 5 0.72 -10.41 -17.12
CA PRO A 5 2.17 -10.51 -17.05
C PRO A 5 2.61 -10.40 -15.59
N PRO A 6 3.69 -11.07 -15.17
CA PRO A 6 4.22 -10.92 -13.82
C PRO A 6 4.43 -9.43 -13.57
N THR A 7 3.80 -8.91 -12.52
CA THR A 7 3.94 -7.50 -12.14
C THR A 7 5.43 -7.27 -11.84
N SER A 8 6.13 -6.62 -12.76
CA SER A 8 7.56 -6.33 -12.58
C SER A 8 7.75 -5.56 -11.27
N PRO A 9 8.82 -5.83 -10.50
CA PRO A 9 9.06 -5.19 -9.21
C PRO A 9 9.07 -3.65 -9.29
N ASP A 10 9.53 -3.08 -10.40
CA ASP A 10 9.41 -1.64 -10.68
C ASP A 10 7.97 -1.13 -10.66
N ARG A 11 7.02 -1.85 -11.30
CA ARG A 11 5.60 -1.44 -11.30
C ARG A 11 4.99 -1.49 -9.92
N ILE A 12 5.41 -2.44 -9.09
CA ILE A 12 4.94 -2.55 -7.71
C ILE A 12 5.41 -1.34 -6.91
N ASN A 13 6.68 -0.95 -7.06
CA ASN A 13 7.20 0.26 -6.40
C ASN A 13 6.46 1.52 -6.88
N ASP A 14 6.20 1.66 -8.17
CA ASP A 14 5.42 2.79 -8.71
C ASP A 14 4.00 2.85 -8.10
N GLU A 15 3.33 1.70 -7.94
CA GLU A 15 2.01 1.62 -7.31
C GLU A 15 2.05 1.96 -5.82
N LEU A 16 3.07 1.48 -5.08
CA LEU A 16 3.24 1.80 -3.66
C LEU A 16 3.53 3.29 -3.43
N GLU A 17 4.33 3.91 -4.29
CA GLU A 17 4.60 5.35 -4.25
C GLU A 17 3.34 6.15 -4.59
N SER A 18 2.53 5.67 -5.55
CA SER A 18 1.23 6.28 -5.87
C SER A 18 0.28 6.25 -4.66
N ILE A 19 0.17 5.10 -3.99
CA ILE A 19 -0.64 4.94 -2.76
C ILE A 19 -0.11 5.85 -1.63
N THR A 20 1.21 5.92 -1.45
CA THR A 20 1.84 6.82 -0.47
C THR A 20 1.51 8.28 -0.76
N GLY A 21 1.54 8.68 -2.04
CA GLY A 21 1.16 10.03 -2.48
C GLY A 21 -0.32 10.35 -2.26
N GLU A 22 -1.23 9.39 -2.44
CA GLU A 22 -2.65 9.56 -2.12
C GLU A 22 -2.89 9.70 -0.61
N LEU A 23 -2.32 8.78 0.20
CA LEU A 23 -2.55 8.73 1.64
C LEU A 23 -1.89 9.91 2.36
N SER A 24 -0.71 10.35 1.94
CA SER A 24 -0.05 11.53 2.52
C SER A 24 -0.86 12.80 2.32
N ARG A 25 -1.57 12.95 1.20
CA ARG A 25 -2.52 14.05 0.98
C ARG A 25 -3.76 13.93 1.85
N LEU A 26 -4.27 12.72 2.03
CA LEU A 26 -5.48 12.45 2.83
C LEU A 26 -5.24 12.72 4.33
N PHE A 27 -4.06 12.36 4.83
CA PHE A 27 -3.64 12.54 6.23
C PHE A 27 -2.75 13.76 6.45
N ALA A 28 -2.71 14.69 5.50
CA ALA A 28 -1.86 15.86 5.55
C ALA A 28 -2.09 16.67 6.84
N GLY A 29 -1.00 16.99 7.54
CA GLY A 29 -1.03 17.73 8.81
C GLY A 29 -1.43 16.90 10.03
N ARG A 30 -1.70 15.60 9.87
CA ARG A 30 -1.96 14.66 10.99
C ARG A 30 -0.85 13.63 11.14
N VAL A 31 -0.30 13.18 10.02
CA VAL A 31 0.71 12.13 9.96
C VAL A 31 1.85 12.58 9.05
N ASP A 32 3.09 12.27 9.43
CA ASP A 32 4.28 12.57 8.64
C ASP A 32 4.38 11.66 7.41
N LEU A 33 4.97 12.17 6.31
CA LEU A 33 5.13 11.44 5.06
C LEU A 33 5.96 10.16 5.23
N ASP A 34 7.01 10.20 6.04
CA ASP A 34 7.89 9.05 6.28
C ASP A 34 7.13 7.93 7.00
N HIS A 35 6.25 8.30 7.94
CA HIS A 35 5.36 7.36 8.63
C HIS A 35 4.32 6.75 7.68
N VAL A 36 3.67 7.57 6.85
CA VAL A 36 2.72 7.05 5.83
C VAL A 36 3.41 6.04 4.91
N ARG A 37 4.64 6.35 4.47
CA ARG A 37 5.43 5.44 3.63
C ARG A 37 5.76 4.13 4.35
N ALA A 38 6.20 4.21 5.61
CA ALA A 38 6.50 3.03 6.41
C ALA A 38 5.27 2.12 6.56
N VAL A 39 4.10 2.68 6.84
CA VAL A 39 2.84 1.93 6.98
C VAL A 39 2.43 1.24 5.67
N VAL A 40 2.57 1.93 4.52
CA VAL A 40 2.26 1.36 3.20
C VAL A 40 3.18 0.18 2.86
N HIS A 41 4.49 0.34 3.07
CA HIS A 41 5.47 -0.72 2.79
C HIS A 41 5.32 -1.92 3.71
N GLU A 42 5.04 -1.71 5.00
CA GLU A 42 4.82 -2.82 5.94
C GLU A 42 3.52 -3.56 5.66
N SER A 43 2.46 -2.83 5.29
CA SER A 43 1.20 -3.42 4.84
C SER A 43 1.41 -4.30 3.59
N TYR A 44 2.19 -3.80 2.63
CA TYR A 44 2.55 -4.56 1.43
C TYR A 44 3.33 -5.83 1.79
N ARG A 45 4.31 -5.74 2.68
CA ARG A 45 5.12 -6.87 3.12
C ARG A 45 4.28 -7.94 3.81
N THR A 46 3.38 -7.53 4.68
CA THR A 46 2.47 -8.43 5.40
C THR A 46 1.56 -9.17 4.42
N ILE A 47 0.93 -8.44 3.49
CA ILE A 47 -0.04 -9.02 2.56
C ILE A 47 0.65 -9.88 1.50
N SER A 48 1.78 -9.44 0.96
CA SER A 48 2.58 -10.23 0.01
C SER A 48 3.10 -11.53 0.63
N SER A 49 3.39 -11.55 1.94
CA SER A 49 3.79 -12.77 2.65
C SER A 49 2.65 -13.78 2.84
N GLN A 50 1.39 -13.33 2.81
CA GLN A 50 0.21 -14.17 3.07
C GLN A 50 -0.58 -14.50 1.80
N ALA A 51 -0.38 -13.75 0.71
CA ALA A 51 -1.14 -13.90 -0.52
C ALA A 51 -0.47 -14.90 -1.48
N ALA A 52 -1.07 -16.08 -1.65
CA ALA A 52 -0.74 -17.00 -2.73
C ALA A 52 -1.12 -16.46 -4.14
N VAL A 53 -1.92 -15.39 -4.20
CA VAL A 53 -2.40 -14.75 -5.42
C VAL A 53 -2.01 -13.28 -5.43
N THR A 54 -1.02 -12.94 -6.26
CA THR A 54 -0.39 -11.61 -6.36
C THR A 54 -1.32 -10.52 -6.89
N ALA A 55 -2.42 -10.89 -7.57
CA ALA A 55 -3.31 -9.96 -8.26
C ALA A 55 -4.14 -9.04 -7.35
N HIS A 56 -4.29 -9.39 -6.07
CA HIS A 56 -5.09 -8.60 -5.11
C HIS A 56 -4.27 -7.95 -4.00
N VAL A 57 -2.94 -8.12 -4.00
CA VAL A 57 -2.07 -7.62 -2.94
C VAL A 57 -2.11 -6.09 -2.86
N ILE A 58 -2.10 -5.40 -3.99
CA ILE A 58 -2.09 -3.93 -4.05
C ILE A 58 -3.42 -3.34 -3.54
N PRO A 59 -4.61 -3.76 -4.01
CA PRO A 59 -5.88 -3.31 -3.43
C PRO A 59 -6.01 -3.57 -1.92
N LEU A 60 -5.56 -4.74 -1.45
CA LEU A 60 -5.61 -5.10 -0.03
C LEU A 60 -4.65 -4.25 0.80
N THR A 61 -3.46 -3.95 0.26
CA THR A 61 -2.46 -3.07 0.90
C THR A 61 -3.02 -1.69 1.15
N ARG A 62 -3.68 -1.11 0.14
CA ARG A 62 -4.33 0.19 0.27
C ARG A 62 -5.38 0.19 1.37
N HIS A 63 -6.24 -0.84 1.42
CA HIS A 63 -7.30 -0.94 2.42
C HIS A 63 -6.73 -1.10 3.84
N ALA A 64 -5.72 -1.96 4.01
CA ALA A 64 -5.08 -2.20 5.31
C ALA A 64 -4.36 -0.96 5.84
N ALA A 65 -3.54 -0.30 5.00
CA ALA A 65 -2.82 0.91 5.37
C ALA A 65 -3.78 2.04 5.78
N ARG A 66 -4.89 2.20 5.05
CA ARG A 66 -5.91 3.19 5.38
C ARG A 66 -6.54 2.92 6.75
N ALA A 67 -6.97 1.69 7.02
CA ALA A 67 -7.61 1.34 8.29
C ALA A 67 -6.68 1.55 9.49
N HIS A 68 -5.38 1.28 9.33
CA HIS A 68 -4.37 1.54 10.35
C HIS A 68 -4.26 3.04 10.67
N LEU A 69 -4.09 3.87 9.64
CA LEU A 69 -3.97 5.33 9.81
C LEU A 69 -5.25 5.96 10.37
N GLU A 70 -6.44 5.46 10.00
CA GLU A 70 -7.72 5.89 10.58
C GLU A 70 -7.82 5.57 12.08
N SER A 71 -7.21 4.47 12.54
CA SER A 71 -7.16 4.09 13.95
C SER A 71 -6.15 4.90 14.78
N GLU A 72 -5.06 5.39 14.18
CA GLU A 72 -4.05 6.22 14.87
C GLU A 72 -4.43 7.71 14.92
N ALA A 73 -5.23 8.17 13.96
CA ALA A 73 -5.62 9.58 13.84
C ALA A 73 -6.89 9.96 14.65
N GLY A 74 -7.47 9.02 15.41
CA GLY A 74 -8.60 9.23 16.32
C GLY A 74 -8.15 9.41 17.76
#